data_AF-A0A7J0D2A4-F1
#
_entry.id   AF-A0A7J0D2A4-F1
#
_cell.length_a   1.000
_cell.length_b   1.000
_cell.length_c   1.000
_cell.angle_alpha   90.00
_cell.angle_beta   90.00
_cell.angle_gamma   90.00
#
_symmetry.space_group_name_H-M   'P 1'
#
loop_
_entity.id
_entity.type
_entity.pdbx_description
1 polymer ?
#
loop_
_entity_poly.entity_id
_entity_poly.type
_entity_poly.pdbx_seq_one_letter_code
_entity_poly.pdbx_strand_id
1 'polypeptide(L)'
;MVIPDATGNKRLDTLQNVIATGRAGLLFVIPGRTTTLRVNGRACVSTRPELLSQLTAVGKPPASALVLGIEEVYPHCPKSLLRSGAWKPEQWLSADAQPTSAEVTLAQLRMPELAIADIERTEAESLKYRYE
;
A
#
# COMPACT_ATOMS: atom_id res chain seq x y z
N MET A 1 17.86 -1.39 -0.41
CA MET A 1 16.79 -0.67 -1.15
C MET A 1 16.13 0.31 -0.21
N VAL A 2 15.68 1.47 -0.71
CA VAL A 2 15.08 2.54 0.13
C VAL A 2 13.72 2.91 -0.45
N ILE A 3 12.68 2.91 0.37
CA ILE A 3 11.32 3.29 0.00
C ILE A 3 10.97 4.58 0.77
N PRO A 4 10.76 5.72 0.09
CA PRO A 4 10.36 6.95 0.76
C PRO A 4 8.97 6.78 1.38
N ASP A 5 8.80 7.32 2.60
CA ASP A 5 7.48 7.50 3.19
C ASP A 5 6.81 8.72 2.53
N ALA A 6 6.29 8.49 1.33
CA ALA A 6 5.64 9.51 0.51
C ALA A 6 4.37 10.02 1.21
N THR A 7 3.99 11.27 0.92
CA THR A 7 2.73 11.84 1.41
C THR A 7 1.55 10.97 0.95
N GLY A 8 1.02 10.16 1.86
CA GLY A 8 -0.05 9.21 1.61
C GLY A 8 -1.19 9.36 2.62
N ASN A 9 -1.84 8.25 2.97
CA ASN A 9 -2.89 8.21 4.00
C ASN A 9 -2.40 8.53 5.44
N LYS A 10 -1.12 8.94 5.60
CA LYS A 10 -0.43 9.24 6.86
C LYS A 10 -0.56 8.13 7.91
N ARG A 11 -0.76 6.89 7.48
CA ARG A 11 -0.80 5.73 8.36
C ARG A 11 0.59 5.15 8.52
N LEU A 12 1.06 5.07 9.75
CA LEU A 12 2.38 4.54 10.11
C LEU A 12 2.33 3.07 10.55
N ASP A 13 1.19 2.37 10.35
CA ASP A 13 0.97 1.00 10.79
C ASP A 13 2.08 0.06 10.29
N THR A 14 2.46 0.18 9.01
CA THR A 14 3.55 -0.60 8.42
C THR A 14 4.90 -0.30 9.09
N LEU A 15 5.18 0.96 9.42
CA LEU A 15 6.45 1.34 10.06
C LEU A 15 6.52 0.84 11.51
N GLN A 16 5.40 0.84 12.23
CA GLN A 16 5.31 0.23 13.56
C GLN A 16 5.64 -1.26 13.52
N ASN A 17 5.10 -2.00 12.54
CA ASN A 17 5.43 -3.41 12.35
C ASN A 17 6.93 -3.63 12.08
N VAL A 18 7.55 -2.74 11.29
CA VAL A 18 8.99 -2.81 11.00
C VAL A 18 9.82 -2.52 12.25
N ILE A 19 9.44 -1.53 13.06
CA ILE A 19 10.13 -1.24 14.32
C ILE A 19 10.06 -2.43 15.28
N ALA A 20 8.89 -3.09 15.37
CA ALA A 20 8.67 -4.22 16.25
C ALA A 20 9.41 -5.50 15.77
N THR A 21 9.48 -5.74 14.47
CA THR A 21 9.97 -7.02 13.91
C THR A 21 11.35 -6.95 13.26
N GLY A 22 11.81 -5.76 12.89
CA GLY A 22 13.04 -5.54 12.13
C GLY A 22 13.03 -6.16 10.73
N ARG A 23 11.85 -6.46 10.17
CA ARG A 23 11.71 -7.21 8.91
C ARG A 23 10.64 -6.59 8.01
N ALA A 24 10.84 -6.72 6.70
CA ALA A 24 9.81 -6.42 5.72
C ALA A 24 9.93 -7.34 4.50
N GLY A 25 8.80 -7.55 3.83
CA GLY A 25 8.70 -8.21 2.54
C GLY A 25 8.01 -7.30 1.55
N LEU A 26 8.53 -7.24 0.33
CA LEU A 26 7.97 -6.45 -0.76
C LEU A 26 7.56 -7.37 -1.89
N LEU A 27 6.39 -7.08 -2.47
CA LEU A 27 5.86 -7.78 -3.63
C LEU A 27 5.72 -6.78 -4.77
N PHE A 28 6.44 -7.03 -5.86
CA PHE A 28 6.34 -6.22 -7.07
C PHE A 28 5.31 -6.85 -8.00
N VAL A 29 4.27 -6.07 -8.29
CA VAL A 29 3.15 -6.42 -9.17
C VAL A 29 3.18 -5.46 -10.35
N ILE A 30 3.31 -5.99 -11.56
CA ILE A 30 3.41 -5.18 -12.79
C ILE A 30 2.19 -5.49 -13.66
N PRO A 31 1.37 -4.49 -14.04
CA PRO A 31 0.25 -4.69 -14.94
C PRO A 31 0.65 -5.45 -16.21
N GLY A 32 -0.14 -6.46 -16.57
CA GLY A 32 0.13 -7.35 -17.71
C GLY A 32 1.16 -8.45 -17.46
N ARG A 33 1.92 -8.42 -16.34
CA ARG A 33 2.83 -9.51 -15.96
C ARG A 33 2.22 -10.37 -14.86
N THR A 34 2.08 -11.66 -15.13
CA THR A 34 1.47 -12.61 -14.19
C THR A 34 2.46 -13.12 -13.15
N THR A 35 3.76 -13.11 -13.45
CA THR A 35 4.81 -13.40 -12.47
C THR A 35 5.08 -12.16 -11.63
N THR A 36 5.14 -12.33 -10.31
CA THR A 36 5.50 -11.28 -9.35
C THR A 36 6.93 -11.50 -8.85
N LEU A 37 7.58 -10.44 -8.36
CA LEU A 37 8.89 -10.55 -7.71
C LEU A 37 8.73 -10.31 -6.21
N ARG A 38 9.26 -11.20 -5.40
CA ARG A 38 9.29 -11.05 -3.94
C ARG A 38 10.71 -10.72 -3.48
N VAL A 39 10.80 -9.73 -2.60
CA VAL A 39 12.04 -9.28 -1.97
C VAL A 39 11.83 -9.27 -0.46
N ASN A 40 12.60 -10.08 0.28
CA ASN A 40 12.52 -10.15 1.73
C ASN A 40 13.84 -9.71 2.36
N GLY A 41 13.77 -9.20 3.58
CA GLY A 41 14.97 -9.05 4.40
C GLY A 41 14.77 -8.24 5.68
N ARG A 42 15.89 -7.77 6.22
CA ARG A 42 15.91 -6.91 7.42
C ARG A 42 15.58 -5.48 7.05
N ALA A 43 14.73 -4.86 7.86
CA ALA A 43 14.22 -3.53 7.61
C ALA A 43 14.38 -2.63 8.83
N CYS A 44 14.61 -1.34 8.58
CA CYS A 44 14.55 -0.30 9.58
C CYS A 44 13.93 0.98 9.01
N VAL A 45 13.48 1.85 9.90
CA VAL A 45 13.03 3.20 9.55
C VAL A 45 14.21 4.15 9.72
N SER A 46 14.48 4.97 8.71
CA SER A 46 15.54 5.98 8.73
C SER A 46 14.96 7.38 8.63
N THR A 47 15.48 8.28 9.46
CA THR A 47 15.19 9.72 9.43
C THR A 47 16.44 10.55 9.13
N ARG A 48 17.50 9.92 8.62
CA ARG A 48 18.80 10.56 8.35
C ARG A 48 18.66 11.63 7.25
N PRO A 49 18.89 12.93 7.54
CA PRO A 49 18.63 14.01 6.58
C PRO A 49 19.34 13.84 5.24
N GLU A 50 20.58 13.33 5.25
CA GLU A 50 21.40 13.07 4.07
C GLU A 50 20.85 11.96 3.17
N LEU A 51 20.10 11.01 3.74
CA LEU A 51 19.40 9.99 2.96
C LEU A 51 18.12 10.57 2.37
N LEU A 52 17.34 11.26 3.19
CA LEU A 52 16.02 11.78 2.80
C LEU A 52 16.12 12.85 1.71
N SER A 53 17.17 13.67 1.73
CA SER A 53 17.42 14.70 0.70
C SER A 53 17.64 14.11 -0.69
N GLN A 54 18.03 12.84 -0.81
CA GLN A 54 18.21 12.14 -2.08
C GLN A 54 16.89 11.54 -2.62
N LEU A 55 15.83 11.48 -1.81
CA LEU A 55 14.55 10.88 -2.17
C LEU A 55 13.61 11.92 -2.80
N THR A 56 13.99 12.42 -3.98
CA THR A 56 13.34 13.56 -4.64
C THR A 56 12.10 13.20 -5.47
N ALA A 57 11.85 11.91 -5.72
CA ALA A 57 10.71 11.44 -6.50
C ALA A 57 9.34 11.85 -5.91
N VAL A 58 9.31 12.22 -4.63
CA VAL A 58 8.11 12.68 -3.90
C VAL A 58 8.02 14.22 -3.78
N GLY A 59 8.86 14.96 -4.51
CA GLY A 59 8.88 16.42 -4.58
C GLY A 59 9.63 17.09 -3.42
N LYS A 60 9.15 16.91 -2.18
CA LYS A 60 9.86 17.33 -0.96
C LYS A 60 10.48 16.11 -0.27
N PRO A 61 11.65 16.23 0.39
CA PRO A 61 12.20 15.13 1.18
C PRO A 61 11.15 14.55 2.14
N PRO A 62 10.93 13.23 2.16
CA PRO A 62 9.96 12.62 3.06
C PRO A 62 10.43 12.73 4.51
N ALA A 63 9.51 12.64 5.47
CA ALA A 63 9.85 12.70 6.89
C ALA A 63 10.62 11.45 7.37
N SER A 64 10.41 10.32 6.69
CA SER A 64 11.09 9.06 6.98
C SER A 64 11.25 8.22 5.71
N ALA A 65 12.04 7.15 5.80
CA ALA A 65 12.14 6.16 4.74
C ALA A 65 12.31 4.75 5.33
N LEU A 66 11.71 3.77 4.67
CA LEU A 66 11.97 2.36 4.93
C LEU A 66 13.27 1.95 4.23
N VAL A 67 14.23 1.46 4.98
CA VAL A 67 15.47 0.89 4.45
C VAL A 67 15.39 -0.62 4.57
N LEU A 68 15.48 -1.32 3.44
CA LEU A 68 15.48 -2.77 3.36
C LEU A 68 16.86 -3.29 2.95
N GLY A 69 17.50 -4.03 3.85
CA GLY A 69 18.64 -4.90 3.57
C GLY A 69 18.12 -6.21 2.97
N ILE A 70 18.37 -6.42 1.69
CA ILE A 70 17.85 -7.55 0.93
C ILE A 70 18.57 -8.84 1.36
N GLU A 71 17.80 -9.85 1.74
CA GLU A 71 18.30 -11.19 2.07
C GLU A 71 17.90 -12.21 1.00
N GLU A 72 16.71 -12.05 0.42
CA GLU A 72 16.17 -12.99 -0.59
C GLU A 72 15.45 -12.23 -1.70
N VAL A 73 15.63 -12.70 -2.93
CA VAL A 73 14.91 -12.22 -4.13
C VAL A 73 14.53 -13.40 -4.98
N TYR A 74 13.23 -13.57 -5.26
CA TYR A 74 12.76 -14.67 -6.10
C TYR A 74 11.44 -14.33 -6.82
N PRO A 75 11.22 -14.89 -8.02
CA PRO A 75 9.93 -14.82 -8.67
C PRO A 75 8.91 -15.68 -7.92
N HIS A 76 7.69 -15.19 -7.76
CA HIS A 76 6.60 -15.92 -7.12
C HIS A 76 5.57 -16.40 -8.16
N CYS A 77 4.90 -17.51 -7.84
CA CYS A 77 4.03 -18.24 -8.76
C CYS A 77 2.92 -17.35 -9.37
N PRO A 78 2.66 -17.43 -10.70
CA PRO A 78 1.66 -16.60 -11.38
C PRO A 78 0.22 -17.11 -11.25
N LYS A 79 0.02 -18.27 -10.60
CA LYS A 79 -1.28 -18.98 -10.59
C LYS A 79 -2.42 -18.11 -10.05
N SER A 80 -2.19 -17.30 -9.01
CA SER A 80 -3.23 -16.43 -8.46
C SER A 80 -3.68 -15.39 -9.47
N LEU A 81 -2.73 -14.67 -10.10
CA LEU A 81 -3.01 -13.62 -11.08
C LEU A 81 -3.64 -14.18 -12.36
N LEU A 82 -3.25 -15.39 -12.78
CA LEU A 82 -3.86 -16.08 -13.91
C LEU A 82 -5.31 -16.48 -13.63
N ARG A 83 -5.57 -17.07 -12.46
CA ARG A 83 -6.91 -17.55 -12.08
C ARG A 83 -7.89 -16.41 -11.83
N SER A 84 -7.42 -15.28 -11.29
CA SER A 84 -8.28 -14.12 -11.02
C SER A 84 -8.57 -13.28 -12.26
N GLY A 85 -7.95 -13.56 -13.41
CA GLY A 85 -8.03 -12.66 -14.56
C GLY A 85 -7.48 -11.27 -14.24
N ALA A 86 -6.47 -11.15 -13.36
CA ALA A 86 -6.01 -9.88 -12.80
C ALA A 86 -5.59 -8.85 -13.85
N TRP A 87 -5.26 -9.28 -15.07
CA TRP A 87 -4.86 -8.42 -16.19
C TRP A 87 -5.75 -8.59 -17.42
N LYS A 88 -7.01 -8.98 -17.21
CA LYS A 88 -8.04 -9.09 -18.24
C LYS A 88 -9.21 -8.15 -17.88
N PRO A 89 -9.07 -6.83 -18.13
CA PRO A 89 -10.08 -5.85 -17.73
C PRO A 89 -11.47 -6.18 -18.27
N GLU A 90 -11.56 -6.82 -19.43
CA GLU A 90 -12.80 -7.29 -20.06
C GLU A 90 -13.55 -8.37 -19.24
N GLN A 91 -12.89 -8.99 -18.26
CA GLN A 91 -13.47 -10.00 -17.37
C GLN A 91 -13.82 -9.43 -15.99
N TRP A 92 -13.48 -8.17 -15.71
CA TRP A 92 -13.78 -7.57 -14.42
C TRP A 92 -15.26 -7.19 -14.32
N LEU A 93 -15.79 -7.21 -13.10
CA LEU A 93 -17.13 -6.70 -12.84
C LEU A 93 -17.20 -5.22 -13.23
N SER A 94 -18.34 -4.82 -13.79
CA SER A 94 -18.63 -3.41 -14.04
C SER A 94 -18.60 -2.63 -12.72
N ALA A 95 -18.27 -1.34 -12.79
CA ALA A 95 -18.06 -0.53 -11.58
C ALA A 95 -19.30 -0.48 -10.67
N ASP A 96 -20.50 -0.55 -11.25
CA ASP A 96 -21.80 -0.59 -10.56
C ASP A 96 -22.12 -1.94 -9.91
N ALA A 97 -21.42 -3.02 -10.30
CA ALA A 97 -21.56 -4.35 -9.71
C ALA A 97 -20.52 -4.66 -8.61
N GLN A 98 -19.59 -3.74 -8.36
CA GLN A 98 -18.57 -3.87 -7.33
C GLN A 98 -19.07 -3.29 -5.99
N PRO A 99 -18.65 -3.84 -4.84
CA PRO A 99 -18.93 -3.20 -3.55
C PRO A 99 -18.25 -1.83 -3.50
N THR A 100 -18.95 -0.86 -2.94
CA THR A 100 -18.43 0.49 -2.68
C THR A 100 -17.29 0.45 -1.66
N SER A 101 -16.45 1.50 -1.64
CA SER A 101 -15.39 1.66 -0.64
C SER A 101 -15.95 1.61 0.79
N ALA A 102 -17.12 2.21 1.00
CA ALA A 102 -17.80 2.23 2.28
C ALA A 102 -18.29 0.83 2.73
N GLU A 103 -18.85 0.02 1.82
CA GLU A 103 -19.25 -1.37 2.11
C GLU A 103 -18.05 -2.24 2.48
N VAL A 104 -16.95 -2.13 1.72
CA VAL A 104 -15.71 -2.87 2.01
C VAL A 104 -15.15 -2.46 3.38
N THR A 105 -15.13 -1.16 3.67
CA THR A 105 -14.63 -0.62 4.93
C THR A 105 -15.48 -1.07 6.12
N LEU A 106 -16.81 -1.01 6.02
CA LEU A 106 -17.72 -1.46 7.07
C LEU A 106 -17.52 -2.96 7.39
N ALA A 107 -17.43 -3.78 6.33
CA ALA A 107 -17.18 -5.22 6.46
C ALA A 107 -15.83 -5.53 7.13
N GLN A 108 -14.81 -4.69 6.90
CA GLN A 108 -13.49 -4.84 7.50
C GLN A 108 -13.46 -4.38 8.97
N LEU A 109 -14.09 -3.26 9.30
CA LEU A 109 -14.09 -2.70 10.66
C LEU A 109 -14.91 -3.54 11.64
N ARG A 110 -16.00 -4.16 11.17
CA ARG A 110 -16.91 -4.97 12.01
C ARG A 110 -17.40 -4.23 13.26
N MET A 111 -17.65 -2.93 13.12
CA MET A 111 -18.16 -2.06 14.17
C MET A 111 -19.67 -1.88 13.98
N PRO A 112 -20.52 -2.49 14.85
CA PRO A 112 -21.98 -2.48 14.68
C PRO A 112 -22.62 -1.09 14.65
N GLU A 113 -21.95 -0.10 15.24
CA GLU A 113 -22.40 1.29 15.39
C GLU A 113 -22.18 2.15 14.14
N LEU A 114 -21.39 1.68 13.17
CA LEU A 114 -21.13 2.42 11.93
C LEU A 114 -22.13 2.02 10.85
N ALA A 115 -22.76 3.01 10.20
CA ALA A 115 -23.49 2.80 8.97
C ALA A 115 -22.63 3.15 7.74
N ILE A 116 -23.01 2.63 6.57
CA ILE A 116 -22.37 2.97 5.28
C ILE A 116 -22.33 4.49 5.09
N ALA A 117 -23.43 5.18 5.40
CA ALA A 117 -23.54 6.63 5.27
C ALA A 117 -22.55 7.42 6.14
N ASP A 118 -22.16 6.88 7.30
CA ASP A 118 -21.15 7.52 8.15
C ASP A 118 -19.76 7.46 7.49
N ILE A 119 -19.44 6.32 6.88
CA ILE A 119 -18.17 6.12 6.17
C ILE A 119 -18.13 6.97 4.91
N GLU A 120 -19.20 6.99 4.11
CA GLU A 120 -19.29 7.84 2.91
C GLU A 120 -19.09 9.32 3.24
N ARG A 121 -19.67 9.80 4.36
CA ARG A 121 -19.48 11.18 4.83
C ARG A 121 -18.02 11.45 5.15
N THR A 122 -17.37 10.56 5.91
CA THR A 122 -15.94 10.71 6.26
C THR A 122 -15.03 10.63 5.03
N GLU A 123 -15.32 9.75 4.07
CA GLU A 123 -14.55 9.66 2.82
C GLU A 123 -14.68 10.95 2.01
N ALA A 124 -15.90 11.48 1.85
CA ALA A 124 -16.18 12.73 1.15
C ALA A 124 -15.52 13.94 1.83
N GLU A 125 -15.53 14.01 3.16
CA GLU A 125 -14.79 15.02 3.92
C GLU A 125 -13.28 14.90 3.69
N SER A 126 -12.73 13.68 3.73
CA SER A 126 -11.29 13.47 3.52
C SER A 126 -10.80 13.92 2.14
N LEU A 127 -11.65 13.80 1.11
CA LEU A 127 -11.35 14.22 -0.26
C LEU A 127 -11.33 15.74 -0.41
N LYS A 128 -12.17 16.47 0.33
CA LYS A 128 -12.21 17.95 0.31
C LYS A 128 -10.91 18.56 0.83
N TYR A 129 -10.34 17.98 1.89
CA TYR A 129 -9.12 18.49 2.52
C TYR A 129 -7.83 17.83 2.01
N ARG A 130 -7.91 16.96 0.98
CA ARG A 130 -6.77 16.16 0.51
C ARG A 130 -5.77 16.94 -0.36
N TYR A 131 -6.17 18.11 -0.83
CA TYR A 131 -5.39 18.98 -1.73
C TYR A 131 -5.01 20.33 -1.09
N GLU A 132 -5.35 20.54 0.19
CA GLU A 132 -4.86 21.66 1.01
C GLU A 132 -3.58 21.24 1.75
#